data_AF-A0A401UM46-F1
#
_entry.id   AF-A0A401UM46-F1
#
_cell.length_a   1.000
_cell.length_b   1.000
_cell.length_c   1.000
_cell.angle_alpha   90.00
_cell.angle_beta   90.00
_cell.angle_gamma   90.00
#
_symmetry.space_group_name_H-M   'P 1'
#
loop_
_entity.id
_entity.type
_entity.pdbx_description
1 polymer ?
#
loop_
_entity_poly.entity_id
_entity_poly.type
_entity_poly.pdbx_seq_one_letter_code
_entity_poly.pdbx_strand_id
1 'polypeptide(L)'
;MKKFVIEDDFWTLFPSARIGVVVCYGIDNTIKDKEKYKEMISNSEKEALKHLKNAEFSSNEVIKVWREAFQKFKTKKGARSSIEALPS
;
A
#
# COMPACT_ATOMS: atom_id res chain seq x y z
N MET A 1 23.04 -9.16 -7.32
CA MET A 1 22.17 -8.90 -6.15
C MET A 1 21.64 -7.48 -6.28
N LYS A 2 20.32 -7.26 -6.30
CA LYS A 2 19.78 -5.89 -6.39
C LYS A 2 20.09 -5.16 -5.09
N LYS A 3 20.73 -4.00 -5.17
CA LYS A 3 20.97 -3.16 -3.99
C LYS A 3 19.68 -2.43 -3.66
N PHE A 4 19.25 -2.52 -2.42
CA PHE A 4 18.22 -1.65 -1.88
C PHE A 4 18.91 -0.45 -1.25
N VAL A 5 18.61 0.75 -1.76
CA VAL A 5 19.24 2.01 -1.34
C VAL A 5 18.14 3.00 -1.01
N ILE A 6 18.30 3.71 0.09
CA ILE A 6 17.40 4.78 0.53
C ILE A 6 18.21 6.07 0.51
N GLU A 7 17.66 7.11 -0.10
CA GLU A 7 18.29 8.43 -0.18
C GLU A 7 18.17 9.17 1.16
N ASP A 8 19.18 9.99 1.50
CA ASP A 8 19.21 10.73 2.78
C ASP A 8 18.01 11.68 2.96
N ASP A 9 17.49 12.22 1.85
CA ASP A 9 16.28 13.05 1.81
C ASP A 9 15.07 12.34 2.44
N PHE A 10 14.97 11.01 2.32
CA PHE A 10 13.90 10.23 2.95
C PHE A 10 13.98 10.31 4.49
N TRP A 11 15.17 10.16 5.07
CA TRP A 11 15.37 10.18 6.52
C TRP A 11 15.12 11.57 7.11
N THR A 12 15.33 12.62 6.33
CA THR A 12 14.93 13.99 6.70
C THR A 12 13.42 14.11 6.89
N LEU A 13 12.63 13.43 6.06
CA LEU A 13 11.17 13.44 6.14
C LEU A 13 10.61 12.46 7.19
N PHE A 14 11.29 11.33 7.42
CA PHE A 14 10.86 10.25 8.30
C PHE A 14 11.99 9.74 9.21
N PRO A 15 12.44 10.55 10.19
CA PRO A 15 13.61 10.23 11.02
C PRO A 15 13.42 9.02 11.93
N SER A 16 12.18 8.65 12.23
CA SER A 16 11.82 7.51 13.08
C SER A 16 11.35 6.28 12.29
N ALA A 17 11.46 6.29 10.96
CA ALA A 17 11.01 5.17 10.12
C ALA A 17 11.80 3.89 10.39
N ARG A 18 11.11 2.75 10.31
CA ARG A 18 11.72 1.41 10.32
C ARG A 18 11.38 0.72 9.01
N ILE A 19 12.38 0.13 8.36
CA ILE A 19 12.22 -0.47 7.04
C ILE A 19 12.54 -1.96 7.12
N GLY A 20 11.55 -2.77 6.76
CA GLY A 20 11.71 -4.22 6.57
C GLY A 20 11.66 -4.53 5.09
N VAL A 21 12.59 -5.35 4.60
CA VAL A 21 12.63 -5.80 3.21
C VAL A 21 12.43 -7.31 3.19
N VAL A 22 11.45 -7.77 2.42
CA VAL A 22 11.20 -9.19 2.16
C VAL A 22 11.40 -9.44 0.67
N VAL A 23 12.19 -10.46 0.33
CA VAL A 23 12.44 -10.84 -1.06
C VAL A 23 11.89 -12.23 -1.30
N CYS A 24 10.91 -12.34 -2.18
CA CYS A 24 10.29 -13.60 -2.57
C CYS A 24 10.89 -14.09 -3.90
N TYR A 25 11.26 -15.38 -3.96
CA TYR A 25 11.80 -16.02 -5.15
C TYR A 25 10.86 -17.12 -5.64
N GLY A 26 10.87 -17.39 -6.95
CA GLY A 26 10.08 -18.47 -7.53
C GLY A 26 8.56 -18.24 -7.47
N ILE A 27 8.11 -16.97 -7.47
CA ILE A 27 6.69 -16.66 -7.56
C ILE A 27 6.17 -17.10 -8.94
N ASP A 28 5.14 -17.95 -8.92
CA ASP A 28 4.38 -18.35 -10.09
C ASP A 28 3.04 -17.60 -10.09
N ASN A 29 2.89 -16.66 -11.02
CA ASN A 29 1.69 -15.83 -11.19
C ASN A 29 0.71 -16.40 -12.22
N THR A 30 0.88 -17.66 -12.64
CA THR A 30 -0.10 -18.30 -13.54
C THR A 30 -1.39 -18.61 -12.80
N ILE A 31 -2.52 -18.42 -13.49
CA ILE A 31 -3.85 -18.75 -12.94
C ILE A 31 -4.01 -20.26 -13.04
N LYS A 32 -3.84 -20.96 -11.92
CA LYS A 32 -4.05 -22.42 -11.81
C LYS A 32 -5.49 -22.79 -11.47
N ASP A 33 -6.13 -22.03 -10.60
CA ASP A 33 -7.50 -22.28 -10.14
C ASP A 33 -8.25 -20.97 -9.94
N LYS A 34 -8.99 -20.56 -10.97
CA LYS A 34 -9.69 -19.28 -11.01
C LYS A 34 -10.74 -19.16 -9.91
N GLU A 35 -11.49 -20.23 -9.63
CA GLU A 35 -12.58 -20.16 -8.66
C GLU A 35 -12.04 -20.08 -7.24
N LYS A 36 -10.98 -20.84 -6.92
CA LYS A 36 -10.30 -20.73 -5.62
C LYS A 36 -9.73 -19.32 -5.39
N TYR A 37 -9.05 -18.74 -6.38
CA TYR A 37 -8.51 -17.38 -6.21
C TYR A 37 -9.60 -16.33 -6.06
N LYS A 38 -10.70 -16.48 -6.80
CA LYS A 38 -11.85 -15.59 -6.67
C LYS A 38 -12.46 -15.65 -5.26
N GLU A 39 -12.60 -16.84 -4.70
CA GLU A 39 -13.06 -17.00 -3.31
C GLU A 39 -12.08 -16.37 -2.31
N MET A 40 -10.78 -16.61 -2.46
CA MET A 40 -9.74 -16.01 -1.62
C MET A 40 -9.77 -14.47 -1.66
N ILE A 41 -9.90 -13.89 -2.86
CA ILE A 41 -10.00 -12.44 -3.05
C ILE A 41 -11.28 -11.92 -2.38
N SER A 42 -12.43 -12.55 -2.62
CA SER A 42 -13.70 -12.13 -2.01
C SER A 42 -13.68 -12.19 -0.48
N ASN A 43 -13.06 -13.23 0.09
CA ASN A 43 -12.90 -13.32 1.54
C ASN A 43 -11.93 -12.25 2.07
N SER A 44 -10.84 -11.98 1.35
CA SER A 44 -9.90 -10.91 1.71
C SER A 44 -10.55 -9.53 1.67
N GLU A 45 -11.41 -9.26 0.68
CA GLU A 45 -12.19 -8.02 0.58
C GLU A 45 -13.11 -7.85 1.80
N LYS A 46 -13.84 -8.90 2.20
CA LYS A 46 -14.69 -8.89 3.40
C LYS A 46 -13.90 -8.61 4.68
N GLU A 47 -12.71 -9.20 4.81
CA GLU A 47 -11.84 -8.93 5.94
C GLU A 47 -11.31 -7.50 5.92
N ALA A 48 -10.91 -6.98 4.75
CA ALA A 48 -10.44 -5.61 4.59
C ALA A 48 -11.51 -4.58 4.98
N LEU A 49 -12.80 -4.84 4.70
CA LEU A 49 -13.91 -3.96 5.10
C LEU A 49 -14.01 -3.76 6.62
N LYS A 50 -13.54 -4.72 7.45
CA LYS A 50 -13.50 -4.55 8.91
C LYS A 50 -12.59 -3.40 9.35
N HIS A 51 -11.65 -3.01 8.50
CA HIS A 51 -10.71 -1.92 8.74
C HIS A 51 -11.15 -0.58 8.10
N LEU A 52 -12.17 -0.60 7.23
CA LEU A 52 -12.70 0.55 6.51
C LEU A 52 -14.04 1.01 7.10
N LYS A 53 -13.99 1.67 8.25
CA LYS A 53 -15.17 2.08 9.03
C LYS A 53 -15.92 3.28 8.45
N ASN A 54 -15.23 4.16 7.72
CA ASN A 54 -15.82 5.37 7.14
C ASN A 54 -16.30 5.11 5.72
N ALA A 55 -17.51 5.58 5.41
CA ALA A 55 -18.13 5.45 4.09
C ALA A 55 -17.29 6.11 2.98
N GLU A 56 -16.66 7.23 3.29
CA GLU A 56 -15.65 7.82 2.41
C GLU A 56 -14.30 7.12 2.64
N PHE A 57 -13.81 6.42 1.61
CA PHE A 57 -12.54 5.68 1.67
C PHE A 57 -11.38 6.55 2.17
N SER A 58 -11.31 7.78 1.68
CA SER A 58 -10.28 8.77 2.02
C SER A 58 -10.30 9.17 3.50
N SER A 59 -11.45 9.08 4.16
CA SER A 59 -11.62 9.49 5.55
C SER A 59 -11.27 8.37 6.54
N ASN A 60 -10.93 7.17 6.07
CA ASN A 60 -10.46 6.08 6.94
C ASN A 60 -9.07 6.39 7.51
N GLU A 61 -8.90 6.24 8.83
CA GLU A 61 -7.63 6.54 9.53
C GLU A 61 -6.45 5.80 8.91
N VAL A 62 -6.64 4.52 8.57
CA VAL A 62 -5.60 3.70 7.93
C VAL A 62 -5.15 4.31 6.61
N ILE A 63 -6.06 4.88 5.81
CA ILE A 63 -5.75 5.52 4.51
C ILE A 63 -5.14 6.90 4.72
N LYS A 64 -5.63 7.65 5.72
CA LYS A 64 -5.14 8.99 6.06
C LYS A 64 -3.64 8.97 6.40
N VAL A 65 -3.16 7.98 7.14
CA VAL A 65 -1.72 7.83 7.47
C VAL A 65 -0.85 7.78 6.20
N TRP A 66 -1.27 7.03 5.18
CA TRP A 66 -0.54 6.94 3.92
C TRP A 66 -0.60 8.24 3.12
N ARG A 67 -1.74 8.94 3.10
CA ARG A 67 -1.86 10.26 2.47
C ARG A 67 -0.93 11.27 3.12
N GLU A 68 -0.98 11.37 4.44
CA GLU A 68 -0.16 12.32 5.21
C GLU A 68 1.33 12.03 5.02
N ALA A 69 1.73 10.75 4.99
CA ALA A 69 3.09 10.38 4.64
C ALA A 69 3.44 10.81 3.19
N PHE A 70 2.57 10.52 2.22
CA PHE A 70 2.81 10.89 0.82
C PHE A 70 2.93 12.41 0.61
N GLN A 71 2.15 13.21 1.33
CA GLN A 71 2.19 14.67 1.27
C GLN A 71 3.50 15.28 1.80
N LYS A 72 4.26 14.55 2.64
CA LYS A 72 5.58 15.02 3.10
C LYS A 72 6.62 15.03 1.98
N PHE A 73 6.45 14.20 0.96
CA PHE A 73 7.31 14.25 -0.22
C PHE A 73 6.99 15.49 -1.06
N LYS A 74 8.02 16.08 -1.67
CA LYS A 74 7.85 17.17 -2.65
C LYS A 74 7.13 16.63 -3.89
N THR A 75 5.81 16.73 -3.90
CA THR A 75 4.96 16.28 -5.00
C THR A 75 4.40 17.47 -5.78
N LYS A 76 4.09 17.28 -7.07
CA LYS A 76 3.34 18.28 -7.83
C LYS A 76 1.94 18.42 -7.22
N LYS A 77 1.43 19.65 -7.17
CA LYS A 77 0.08 19.96 -6.65
C LYS A 77 -0.96 19.07 -7.35
N GLY A 78 -1.65 18.21 -6.59
CA GLY A 78 -2.69 17.29 -7.09
C GLY A 78 -2.28 15.82 -7.27
N ALA A 79 -1.03 15.43 -6.93
CA ALA A 79 -0.64 14.02 -6.94
C ALA A 79 -1.39 13.23 -5.85
N ARG A 80 -2.05 12.12 -6.24
CA ARG A 80 -2.68 11.18 -5.30
C ARG A 80 -1.72 10.06 -4.94
N SER A 81 -1.82 9.55 -3.71
CA SER A 81 -1.08 8.37 -3.31
C SER A 81 -1.64 7.12 -4.01
N SER A 82 -0.80 6.14 -4.39
CA SER A 82 -1.28 4.93 -5.09
C SER A 82 -2.33 4.14 -4.30
N ILE A 83 -2.29 4.21 -2.96
CA ILE A 83 -3.29 3.57 -2.10
C ILE A 83 -4.69 4.19 -2.24
N GLU A 84 -4.78 5.47 -2.61
CA GLU A 84 -6.04 6.14 -2.88
C GLU A 84 -6.55 5.90 -4.30
N ALA A 85 -5.72 5.32 -5.17
CA ALA A 85 -6.10 4.85 -6.50
C ALA A 85 -6.53 3.37 -6.52
N LEU A 86 -6.35 2.64 -5.41
CA LEU A 86 -6.80 1.25 -5.28
C LEU A 86 -8.32 1.03 -5.25
N PRO A 87 -9.20 2.00 -4.89
CA PRO A 87 -10.64 1.76 -4.88
C PRO A 87 -11.35 1.99 -6.23
N SER A 88 -10.64 2.30 -7.33
CA SER A 88 -11.27 2.57 -8.63
C SER A 88 -11.37 1.34 -9.52
#